data_AF-A0A822J5Q3-F1
#
_entry.id   AF-A0A822J5Q3-F1
#
_cell.length_a   1.000
_cell.length_b   1.000
_cell.length_c   1.000
_cell.angle_alpha   90.00
_cell.angle_beta   90.00
_cell.angle_gamma   90.00
#
_symmetry.space_group_name_H-M   'P 1'
#
loop_
_entity.id
_entity.type
_entity.pdbx_description
1 polymer ?
#
loop_
_entity_poly.entity_id
_entity_poly.type
_entity_poly.pdbx_seq_one_letter_code
_entity_poly.pdbx_strand_id
1 'polypeptide(L)' 'MIRIDTAPHHRKLSTFPRHMHIGKKENVVEDSVTEIDNTIEENVMCVLGFVRSKLEK' A
#
# COMPACT_ATOMS: atom_id res chain seq x y z
N MET A 1 10.49 7.99 1.06
CA MET A 1 9.03 8.23 1.14
C MET A 1 8.31 6.95 0.78
N ILE A 2 7.26 6.56 1.52
CA ILE A 2 6.39 5.42 1.19
C ILE A 2 5.04 6.00 0.75
N ARG A 3 4.49 5.52 -0.36
CA ARG A 3 3.13 5.83 -0.81
C ARG A 3 2.35 4.55 -1.04
N ILE A 4 1.06 4.58 -0.75
CA ILE A 4 0.11 3.50 -0.98
C ILE A 4 -0.96 4.09 -1.91
N ASP A 5 -0.99 3.63 -3.16
CA ASP A 5 -1.75 4.26 -4.23
C ASP A 5 -2.75 3.25 -4.82
N THR A 6 -3.97 3.73 -5.11
CA THR A 6 -4.99 3.02 -5.89
C THR A 6 -5.16 3.77 -7.21
N ALA A 7 -4.60 3.26 -8.31
CA ALA A 7 -4.60 3.97 -9.59
C ALA A 7 -4.62 2.99 -10.79
N PRO A 8 -5.15 3.40 -11.97
CA PRO A 8 -5.36 2.51 -13.11
C PRO A 8 -4.08 2.20 -13.92
N HIS A 9 -2.94 2.06 -13.25
CA HIS A 9 -1.65 1.68 -13.85
C HIS A 9 -1.02 0.48 -13.10
N HIS A 10 0.06 -0.10 -13.64
CA HIS A 10 0.71 -1.31 -13.09
C HIS A 10 -0.17 -2.58 -13.04
N ARG A 11 -0.94 -2.84 -14.12
CA ARG A 11 -1.87 -3.99 -14.29
C ARG A 11 -1.28 -5.39 -14.10
N LYS A 12 0.05 -5.50 -14.02
CA LYS A 12 0.76 -6.78 -13.84
C LYS A 12 0.91 -7.21 -12.39
N LEU A 13 0.59 -6.33 -11.43
CA LEU A 13 0.64 -6.64 -10.00
C LEU A 13 -0.61 -7.43 -9.60
N SER A 14 -0.46 -8.40 -8.70
CA SER A 14 -1.60 -9.17 -8.19
C SER A 14 -2.60 -8.31 -7.42
N THR A 15 -2.11 -7.24 -6.79
CA THR A 15 -2.92 -6.29 -6.00
C THR A 15 -3.57 -5.19 -6.85
N PHE A 16 -3.46 -5.23 -8.19
CA PHE A 16 -4.02 -4.20 -9.07
C PHE A 16 -5.51 -3.93 -8.73
N PRO A 17 -5.93 -2.65 -8.60
CA PRO A 17 -5.22 -1.40 -8.93
C PRO A 17 -4.33 -0.81 -7.81
N ARG A 18 -4.17 -1.52 -6.70
CA ARG A 18 -3.40 -1.09 -5.52
C ARG A 18 -1.92 -1.41 -5.68
N HIS A 19 -1.06 -0.51 -5.24
CA HIS A 19 0.40 -0.69 -5.26
C HIS A 19 1.09 0.28 -4.29
N MET A 20 2.36 0.02 -4.00
CA MET A 20 3.18 0.88 -3.15
C MET A 20 4.40 1.41 -3.89
N HIS A 21 4.79 2.65 -3.57
CA HIS A 21 6.08 3.22 -3.97
C HIS A 21 7.00 3.30 -2.76
N ILE A 22 8.16 2.64 -2.80
CA ILE A 22 9.11 2.60 -1.67
C ILE A 22 10.40 3.36 -2.02
N GLY A 23 10.61 4.51 -1.38
CA GLY A 23 11.83 5.31 -1.50
C GLY A 23 11.83 6.20 -2.75
N LYS A 24 11.65 5.61 -3.94
CA LYS A 24 11.60 6.28 -5.25
C LYS A 24 10.29 5.97 -5.98
N LYS A 25 9.89 6.83 -6.92
CA LYS A 25 8.65 6.66 -7.71
C LYS A 25 8.70 5.40 -8.60
N GLU A 26 9.88 5.02 -9.06
CA GLU A 26 10.04 3.87 -9.97
C GLU A 26 10.05 2.53 -9.21
N ASN A 27 10.28 2.56 -7.90
CA ASN A 27 10.30 1.37 -7.06
C ASN A 27 8.87 1.00 -6.63
N VAL A 28 8.15 0.39 -7.57
CA VAL A 28 6.76 -0.05 -7.43
C VAL A 28 6.71 -1.50 -6.97
N VAL A 29 5.99 -1.76 -5.88
CA VAL A 29 5.75 -3.10 -5.34
C VAL A 29 4.26 -3.32 -5.10
N GLU A 30 3.88 -4.57 -4.88
CA GLU A 30 2.50 -4.94 -4.52
C GLU A 30 2.09 -4.28 -3.20
N ASP A 31 0.81 -3.95 -3.06
CA ASP A 31 0.29 -3.36 -1.83
C ASP A 31 0.02 -4.46 -0.80
N SER A 32 0.98 -4.60 0.11
CA SER A 32 0.90 -5.54 1.25
C SER A 32 0.29 -4.93 2.51
N VAL A 33 -0.33 -3.75 2.42
CA VAL A 33 -0.83 -3.00 3.57
C VAL A 33 -2.35 -2.96 3.57
N THR A 34 -2.98 -2.59 2.46
CA THR A 34 -4.45 -2.49 2.37
C THR A 34 -5.06 -3.71 1.69
N GLU A 35 -6.39 -3.83 1.68
CA GLU A 35 -7.12 -4.79 0.84
C GLU A 35 -8.29 -4.13 0.12
N ILE A 36 -8.63 -4.64 -1.08
CA ILE A 36 -9.69 -4.05 -1.92
C ILE A 36 -11.09 -4.29 -1.33
N ASP A 37 -11.26 -5.42 -0.63
CA ASP A 37 -12.53 -5.82 -0.03
C ASP A 37 -12.76 -5.26 1.38
N ASN A 38 -11.75 -4.58 1.95
CA ASN A 38 -11.86 -3.90 3.22
C ASN A 38 -12.70 -2.62 3.10
N THR A 39 -13.38 -2.27 4.19
CA THR A 39 -13.92 -0.93 4.41
C THR A 39 -12.80 0.12 4.49
N ILE A 40 -13.17 1.40 4.39
CA ILE A 40 -12.22 2.50 4.52
C ILE A 40 -11.58 2.48 5.92
N GLU A 41 -12.36 2.24 6.96
CA GLU A 41 -11.94 2.19 8.36
C GLU A 41 -10.94 1.06 8.60
N GLU A 42 -11.20 -0.14 8.06
CA GLU A 42 -10.27 -1.27 8.15
C GLU A 42 -8.93 -0.94 7.47
N ASN A 43 -8.97 -0.34 6.28
CA ASN A 43 -7.74 0.05 5.58
C ASN A 43 -6.96 1.16 6.30
N VAL A 44 -7.63 2.11 6.95
CA VAL A 44 -6.97 3.10 7.83
C VAL A 44 -6.25 2.38 8.98
N MET A 45 -6.91 1.42 9.64
CA MET A 45 -6.30 0.65 10.73
C MET A 45 -5.08 -0.16 10.26
N CYS A 46 -5.16 -0.78 9.08
CA CYS A 46 -4.01 -1.47 8.47
C CYS A 46 -2.84 -0.52 8.22
N VAL A 47 -3.10 0.68 7.68
CA VAL A 47 -2.05 1.69 7.45
C VAL A 47 -1.43 2.14 8.77
N LEU A 48 -2.23 2.39 9.81
CA LEU A 48 -1.72 2.74 11.14
C LEU A 48 -0.86 1.63 11.75
N GLY A 49 -1.28 0.36 11.60
CA GLY A 49 -0.50 -0.81 12.01
C GLY A 49 0.83 -0.92 11.26
N PHE A 50 0.82 -0.66 9.95
CA PHE A 50 2.02 -0.62 9.14
C PHE A 50 2.98 0.49 9.60
N VAL A 51 2.49 1.71 9.82
CA VAL A 51 3.31 2.82 10.33
C VAL A 51 3.94 2.47 11.66
N ARG A 52 3.16 1.93 12.61
CA ARG A 52 3.67 1.47 13.91
C ARG A 52 4.81 0.46 13.76
N SER A 53 4.65 -0.54 12.89
CA SER A 53 5.70 -1.55 12.63
C SER A 53 7.01 -0.98 12.05
N LYS A 54 6.96 0.22 11.45
CA LYS A 54 8.15 0.93 10.95
C LYS A 54 8.81 1.80 12.01
N LEU A 55 8.07 2.21 13.04
CA LEU A 55 8.59 3.02 14.16
C LEU A 55 9.19 2.17 15.28
N GLU A 56 8.76 0.92 15.41
CA GLU A 56 9.32 -0.05 16.37
C GLU A 56 10.67 -0.66 15.91
N LYS A 57 11.29 -0.11 14.85
CA LYS A 57 12.60 -0.49 14.31
C LYS A 57 13.60 0.64 14.47
#